data_AF-A0A6J6XUA3-F1
#
_entry.id   AF-A0A6J6XUA3-F1
#
_cell.length_a   1.000
_cell.length_b   1.000
_cell.length_c   1.000
_cell.angle_alpha   90.00
_cell.angle_beta   90.00
_cell.angle_gamma   90.00
#
_symmetry.space_group_name_H-M   'P 1'
#
loop_
_entity.id
_entity.type
_entity.pdbx_description
1 polymer ?
#
loop_
_entity_poly.entity_id
_entity_poly.type
_entity_poly.pdbx_seq_one_letter_code
_entity_poly.pdbx_strand_id
1 'polypeptide(L)'
;MTIDRANQPDLLNLVLRRAELLASRDATVPLTSAAADQSEELAAATAELKIRLESAPMAVRRLTLGEPGDLCDRLALAEPIHPFASSSPADREADIADRFAPDRRCFVLEHPLLRGHPLNVVWVALLDSRPAAMPQILDPNRTHLEPSDATTAVFYSIWNVEAGLSGIPGGASLLTGAMDLLTSEFPGLSEFVTLSPIPGFREWLSREQAVRHSPEELLKGCAKYLCSLGETGRPIDPVARFHLGNGARLVQINAHADLSDRGTERSFGIMANYLYEPEDRAANQAAVRQGKIPIGDQVQELLD
;
A
#
# COMPACT_ATOMS: atom_id res chain seq x y z
N MET A 1 32.42 -17.27 -2.00
CA MET A 1 31.17 -17.90 -2.45
C MET A 1 30.62 -17.01 -3.57
N THR A 2 30.93 -17.39 -4.80
CA THR A 2 30.76 -16.56 -5.99
C THR A 2 29.30 -16.64 -6.41
N ILE A 3 28.53 -15.58 -6.21
CA ILE A 3 27.16 -15.49 -6.73
C ILE A 3 27.29 -15.44 -8.26
N ASP A 4 26.78 -16.48 -8.91
CA ASP A 4 26.76 -16.62 -10.36
C ASP A 4 26.03 -15.42 -11.00
N ARG A 5 26.70 -14.76 -11.94
CA ARG A 5 26.21 -13.55 -12.64
C ARG A 5 25.21 -13.88 -13.76
N ALA A 6 24.95 -15.17 -14.05
CA ALA A 6 24.12 -15.59 -15.17
C ALA A 6 22.59 -15.43 -14.98
N ASN A 7 22.09 -15.26 -13.75
CA ASN A 7 20.64 -15.29 -13.45
C ASN A 7 19.91 -13.94 -13.36
N GLN A 8 20.60 -12.80 -13.54
CA GLN A 8 19.99 -11.47 -13.35
C GLN A 8 19.02 -11.01 -14.44
N PRO A 9 19.29 -11.22 -15.74
CA PRO A 9 18.34 -10.82 -16.80
C PRO A 9 17.04 -11.64 -16.76
N ASP A 10 17.08 -12.88 -16.26
CA ASP A 10 15.96 -13.83 -16.35
C ASP A 10 14.82 -13.47 -15.38
N LEU A 11 15.12 -13.01 -14.15
CA LEU A 11 14.08 -12.72 -13.16
C LEU A 11 13.33 -11.41 -13.46
N LEU A 12 14.04 -10.35 -13.88
CA LEU A 12 13.39 -9.11 -14.28
C LEU A 12 12.51 -9.32 -15.52
N ASN A 13 13.00 -10.08 -16.51
CA ASN A 13 12.21 -10.44 -17.68
C ASN A 13 10.96 -11.23 -17.29
N LEU A 14 11.05 -12.15 -16.31
CA LEU A 14 9.89 -12.87 -15.79
C LEU A 14 8.87 -11.92 -15.14
N VAL A 15 9.34 -10.92 -14.37
CA VAL A 15 8.47 -9.89 -13.78
C VAL A 15 7.78 -9.08 -14.87
N LEU A 16 8.53 -8.59 -15.87
CA LEU A 16 7.98 -7.80 -16.98
C LEU A 16 6.99 -8.62 -17.83
N ARG A 17 7.33 -9.86 -18.15
CA ARG A 17 6.44 -10.78 -18.86
C ARG A 17 5.15 -11.04 -18.09
N ARG A 18 5.26 -11.22 -16.77
CA ARG A 18 4.08 -11.36 -15.90
C ARG A 18 3.23 -10.08 -15.88
N ALA A 19 3.85 -8.90 -15.94
CA ALA A 19 3.12 -7.64 -16.04
C ALA A 19 2.29 -7.56 -17.34
N GLU A 20 2.87 -7.96 -18.47
CA GLU A 20 2.17 -8.04 -19.76
C GLU A 20 0.97 -8.99 -19.69
N LEU A 21 1.17 -10.20 -19.14
CA LEU A 21 0.11 -11.20 -18.98
C LEU A 21 -1.03 -10.74 -18.06
N LEU A 22 -0.71 -9.97 -17.02
CA LEU A 22 -1.70 -9.38 -16.13
C LEU A 22 -2.49 -8.26 -16.83
N ALA A 23 -1.83 -7.46 -17.66
CA ALA A 23 -2.45 -6.36 -18.40
C ALA A 23 -3.33 -6.87 -19.56
N SER A 24 -2.94 -7.97 -20.21
CA SER A 24 -3.73 -8.58 -21.30
C SER A 24 -4.94 -9.36 -20.82
N ARG A 25 -5.08 -9.56 -19.50
CA ARG A 25 -6.18 -10.32 -18.91
C ARG A 25 -7.46 -9.49 -18.87
N ASP A 26 -8.18 -9.48 -19.98
CA ASP A 26 -9.53 -8.95 -20.01
C ASP A 26 -10.51 -9.98 -19.43
N ALA A 27 -10.94 -9.76 -18.18
CA ALA A 27 -11.86 -10.65 -17.48
C ALA A 27 -13.27 -10.70 -18.10
N THR A 28 -13.53 -9.91 -19.13
CA THR A 28 -14.84 -9.81 -19.82
C THR A 28 -14.93 -10.65 -21.09
N VAL A 29 -13.82 -11.22 -21.57
CA VAL A 29 -13.79 -12.02 -22.82
C VAL A 29 -13.96 -13.52 -22.49
N PRO A 30 -14.84 -14.26 -23.21
CA PRO A 30 -15.02 -15.70 -23.00
C PRO A 30 -13.70 -16.47 -23.14
N LEU A 31 -13.54 -17.53 -22.37
CA LEU A 31 -12.37 -18.43 -22.42
C LEU A 31 -12.23 -19.05 -23.82
N THR A 32 -11.39 -18.44 -24.65
CA THR A 32 -10.84 -19.03 -25.87
C THR A 32 -9.63 -19.91 -25.51
N SER A 33 -9.16 -20.77 -26.43
CA SER A 33 -7.94 -21.56 -26.22
C SER A 33 -6.73 -20.67 -25.89
N ALA A 34 -6.62 -19.51 -26.56
CA ALA A 34 -5.57 -18.53 -26.29
C ALA A 34 -5.66 -17.91 -24.88
N ALA A 35 -6.87 -17.72 -24.33
CA ALA A 35 -7.05 -17.23 -22.97
C ALA A 35 -6.69 -18.29 -21.91
N ALA A 36 -6.91 -19.56 -22.21
CA ALA A 36 -6.48 -20.67 -21.35
C ALA A 36 -4.94 -20.78 -21.31
N ASP A 37 -4.28 -20.72 -22.47
CA ASP A 37 -2.81 -20.76 -22.56
C ASP A 37 -2.15 -19.59 -21.80
N GLN A 38 -2.69 -18.37 -21.92
CA GLN A 38 -2.21 -17.21 -21.15
C GLN A 38 -2.39 -17.37 -19.64
N SER A 39 -3.49 -17.99 -19.20
CA SER A 39 -3.74 -18.25 -17.78
C SER A 39 -2.75 -19.28 -17.22
N GLU A 40 -2.41 -20.31 -17.99
CA GLU A 40 -1.40 -21.29 -17.62
C GLU A 40 0.00 -20.66 -17.57
N GLU A 41 0.36 -19.84 -18.57
CA GLU A 41 1.62 -19.09 -18.59
C GLU A 41 1.74 -18.15 -17.38
N LEU A 42 0.67 -17.41 -17.05
CA LEU A 42 0.64 -16.54 -15.88
C LEU A 42 0.80 -17.33 -14.57
N ALA A 43 0.17 -18.50 -14.46
CA ALA A 43 0.29 -19.36 -13.29
C ALA A 43 1.72 -19.89 -13.13
N ALA A 44 2.33 -20.37 -14.22
CA ALA A 44 3.71 -20.83 -14.27
C ALA A 44 4.69 -19.71 -13.90
N ALA A 45 4.54 -18.52 -14.50
CA ALA A 45 5.35 -17.35 -14.19
C ALA A 45 5.21 -16.91 -12.72
N THR A 46 3.99 -16.99 -12.17
CA THR A 46 3.75 -16.68 -10.75
C THR A 46 4.44 -17.69 -9.83
N ALA A 47 4.38 -18.99 -10.14
CA ALA A 47 5.00 -20.03 -9.35
C ALA A 47 6.54 -19.92 -9.39
N GLU A 48 7.12 -19.74 -10.57
CA GLU A 48 8.56 -19.58 -10.75
C GLU A 48 9.09 -18.33 -10.03
N LEU A 49 8.36 -17.21 -10.14
CA LEU A 49 8.74 -15.96 -9.47
C LEU A 49 8.76 -16.14 -7.95
N LYS A 50 7.78 -16.84 -7.37
CA LYS A 50 7.77 -17.16 -5.93
C LYS A 50 8.98 -18.01 -5.52
N ILE A 51 9.23 -19.10 -6.24
CA ILE A 51 10.36 -20.01 -5.97
C ILE A 51 11.70 -19.25 -6.01
N ARG A 52 11.89 -18.40 -7.03
CA ARG A 52 13.15 -17.64 -7.16
C ARG A 52 13.32 -16.57 -6.09
N LEU A 53 12.24 -15.91 -5.68
CA LEU A 53 12.28 -14.93 -4.60
C LEU A 53 12.46 -15.57 -3.21
N GLU A 54 12.18 -16.86 -3.06
CA GLU A 54 12.46 -17.62 -1.84
C GLU A 54 13.93 -18.07 -1.75
N SER A 55 14.69 -18.02 -2.85
CA SER A 55 16.09 -18.48 -2.90
C SER A 55 17.07 -17.59 -2.11
N ALA A 56 16.67 -16.36 -1.76
CA ALA A 56 17.47 -15.43 -0.98
C ALA A 56 16.57 -14.54 -0.11
N PRO A 57 17.08 -14.03 1.03
CA PRO A 57 16.29 -13.13 1.86
C PRO A 57 16.05 -11.80 1.16
N MET A 58 14.82 -11.31 1.24
CA MET A 58 14.51 -9.91 0.96
C MET A 58 15.02 -9.02 2.11
N ALA A 59 15.38 -7.79 1.79
CA ALA A 59 15.86 -6.81 2.77
C ALA A 59 15.08 -5.51 2.65
N VAL A 60 14.69 -4.93 3.78
CA VAL A 60 14.15 -3.57 3.82
C VAL A 60 15.31 -2.60 3.93
N ARG A 61 15.30 -1.56 3.10
CA ARG A 61 16.32 -0.52 3.09
C ARG A 61 15.66 0.86 3.06
N ARG A 62 16.22 1.80 3.82
CA ARG A 62 15.86 3.22 3.71
C ARG A 62 16.41 3.78 2.39
N LEU A 63 15.53 4.46 1.65
CA LEU A 63 15.89 5.27 0.50
C LEU A 63 16.12 6.71 0.96
N THR A 64 17.22 7.32 0.53
CA THR A 64 17.55 8.72 0.82
C THR A 64 17.74 9.53 -0.46
N LEU A 65 17.37 10.82 -0.39
CA LEU A 65 17.56 11.73 -1.52
C LEU A 65 19.05 11.92 -1.80
N GLY A 66 19.44 11.86 -3.07
CA GLY A 66 20.84 12.03 -3.50
C GLY A 66 21.66 10.74 -3.54
N GLU A 67 21.07 9.57 -3.24
CA GLU A 67 21.72 8.28 -3.54
C GLU A 67 22.03 8.16 -5.04
N PRO A 68 23.18 7.55 -5.44
CA PRO A 68 23.51 7.37 -6.85
C PRO A 68 22.46 6.55 -7.61
N GLY A 69 22.12 6.99 -8.82
CA GLY A 69 21.19 6.29 -9.71
C GLY A 69 19.91 7.09 -9.97
N ASP A 70 18.92 6.43 -10.56
CA ASP A 70 17.65 7.03 -10.99
C ASP A 70 16.44 6.54 -10.17
N LEU A 71 16.67 5.77 -9.10
CA LEU A 71 15.60 5.07 -8.40
C LEU A 71 14.56 6.04 -7.82
N CYS A 72 14.99 7.15 -7.21
CA CYS A 72 14.07 8.16 -6.69
C CYS A 72 13.18 8.75 -7.79
N ASP A 73 13.78 9.12 -8.93
CA ASP A 73 13.04 9.68 -10.06
C ASP A 73 12.06 8.67 -10.65
N ARG A 74 12.49 7.41 -10.82
CA ARG A 74 11.62 6.33 -11.30
C ARG A 74 10.45 6.07 -10.34
N LEU A 75 10.70 6.03 -9.03
CA LEU A 75 9.63 5.86 -8.04
C LEU A 75 8.69 7.07 -8.00
N ALA A 76 9.22 8.28 -8.18
CA ALA A 76 8.39 9.49 -8.22
C ALA A 76 7.47 9.50 -9.45
N LEU A 77 7.98 9.11 -10.62
CA LEU A 77 7.18 8.99 -11.84
C LEU A 77 6.14 7.85 -11.77
N ALA A 78 6.43 6.81 -10.99
CA ALA A 78 5.61 5.60 -10.93
C ALA A 78 4.57 5.59 -9.79
N GLU A 79 4.54 6.58 -8.88
CA GLU A 79 3.68 6.58 -7.69
C GLU A 79 2.17 6.57 -8.07
N PRO A 80 1.43 5.43 -7.93
CA PRO A 80 0.02 5.39 -8.29
C PRO A 80 -0.92 6.02 -7.26
N ILE A 81 -0.57 6.21 -5.99
CA ILE A 81 -1.55 6.56 -4.94
C ILE A 81 -1.72 8.06 -4.83
N HIS A 82 -0.63 8.77 -4.56
CA HIS A 82 -0.55 10.22 -4.44
C HIS A 82 0.53 10.75 -5.38
N PRO A 83 0.23 10.87 -6.70
CA PRO A 83 1.20 11.29 -7.69
C PRO A 83 1.89 12.59 -7.31
N PHE A 84 3.18 12.69 -7.64
CA PHE A 84 3.93 13.92 -7.40
C PHE A 84 3.36 15.07 -8.21
N ALA A 85 3.43 16.28 -7.65
CA ALA A 85 3.06 17.51 -8.33
C ALA A 85 3.73 17.55 -9.72
N SER A 86 2.94 17.87 -10.76
CA SER A 86 3.39 17.80 -12.15
C SER A 86 3.08 19.05 -12.97
N SER A 87 2.66 20.14 -12.33
CA SER A 87 2.41 21.42 -13.01
C SER A 87 3.67 21.98 -13.67
N SER A 88 4.84 21.70 -13.11
CA SER A 88 6.15 21.99 -13.71
C SER A 88 7.23 21.02 -13.19
N PRO A 89 8.40 20.94 -13.86
CA PRO A 89 9.55 20.22 -13.32
C PRO A 89 10.01 20.71 -11.95
N ALA A 90 9.92 22.02 -11.70
CA ALA A 90 10.30 22.63 -10.42
C ALA A 90 9.35 22.22 -9.29
N ASP A 91 8.04 22.17 -9.57
CA ASP A 91 7.05 21.71 -8.58
C ASP A 91 7.27 20.24 -8.22
N ARG A 92 7.65 19.40 -9.20
CA ARG A 92 8.00 18.00 -8.96
C ARG A 92 9.25 17.88 -8.09
N GLU A 93 10.29 18.64 -8.39
CA GLU A 93 11.53 18.63 -7.62
C GLU A 93 11.28 19.06 -6.17
N ALA A 94 10.45 20.08 -5.96
CA ALA A 94 10.04 20.54 -4.63
C ALA A 94 9.24 19.48 -3.86
N ASP A 95 8.27 18.80 -4.51
CA ASP A 95 7.49 17.71 -3.90
C ASP A 95 8.40 16.51 -3.55
N ILE A 96 9.31 16.13 -4.45
CA ILE A 96 10.33 15.10 -4.15
C ILE A 96 11.15 15.50 -2.93
N ALA A 97 11.70 16.72 -2.90
CA ALA A 97 12.48 17.20 -1.78
C ALA A 97 11.67 17.17 -0.46
N ASP A 98 10.41 17.60 -0.50
CA ASP A 98 9.52 17.59 0.66
C ASP A 98 9.22 16.18 1.17
N ARG A 99 8.99 15.20 0.30
CA ARG A 99 8.75 13.82 0.73
C ARG A 99 10.00 13.08 1.20
N PHE A 100 11.18 13.70 1.10
CA PHE A 100 12.42 13.28 1.73
C PHE A 100 12.88 14.23 2.86
N ALA A 101 12.02 15.15 3.31
CA ALA A 101 12.29 16.05 4.43
C ALA A 101 12.63 15.28 5.73
N PRO A 102 13.19 15.94 6.76
CA PRO A 102 13.58 15.28 8.01
C PRO A 102 12.47 14.47 8.67
N ASP A 103 11.22 14.94 8.57
CA ASP A 103 10.00 14.30 9.10
C ASP A 103 9.40 13.23 8.16
N ARG A 104 10.17 12.76 7.16
CA ARG A 104 9.75 11.77 6.18
C ARG A 104 10.72 10.60 6.10
N ARG A 105 10.18 9.41 5.82
CA ARG A 105 10.98 8.23 5.51
C ARG A 105 10.42 7.54 4.27
N CYS A 106 11.32 6.98 3.46
CA CYS A 106 10.97 6.13 2.34
C CYS A 106 11.73 4.82 2.50
N PHE A 107 11.02 3.70 2.42
CA PHE A 107 11.62 2.37 2.52
C PHE A 107 11.28 1.56 1.29
N VAL A 108 12.26 0.76 0.84
CA VAL A 108 12.11 -0.17 -0.27
C VAL A 108 12.37 -1.60 0.21
N LEU A 109 11.65 -2.56 -0.37
CA LEU A 109 11.92 -3.99 -0.17
C LEU A 109 12.72 -4.48 -1.37
N GLU A 110 13.96 -4.88 -1.12
CA GLU A 110 14.88 -5.33 -2.17
C GLU A 110 15.08 -6.84 -2.12
N HIS A 111 15.34 -7.43 -3.28
CA HIS A 111 15.76 -8.82 -3.40
C HIS A 111 17.10 -8.89 -4.16
N PRO A 112 18.09 -9.70 -3.72
CA PRO A 112 19.42 -9.75 -4.35
C PRO A 112 19.44 -10.08 -5.84
N LEU A 113 18.40 -10.76 -6.35
CA LEU A 113 18.22 -11.10 -7.77
C LEU A 113 17.54 -9.99 -8.61
N LEU A 114 16.95 -8.97 -7.98
CA LEU A 114 16.29 -7.82 -8.64
C LEU A 114 17.02 -6.51 -8.29
N ARG A 115 18.33 -6.44 -8.55
CA ARG A 115 19.14 -5.27 -8.19
C ARG A 115 18.68 -4.03 -8.94
N GLY A 116 18.45 -2.93 -8.22
CA GLY A 116 17.91 -1.70 -8.78
C GLY A 116 16.40 -1.72 -9.07
N HIS A 117 15.73 -2.87 -8.88
CA HIS A 117 14.30 -3.04 -9.07
C HIS A 117 13.67 -3.54 -7.75
N PRO A 118 13.47 -2.64 -6.76
CA PRO A 118 12.82 -3.02 -5.53
C PRO A 118 11.43 -3.57 -5.79
N LEU A 119 10.98 -4.49 -4.94
CA LEU A 119 9.68 -5.14 -5.10
C LEU A 119 8.55 -4.20 -4.69
N ASN A 120 8.73 -3.57 -3.53
CA ASN A 120 7.77 -2.69 -2.90
C ASN A 120 8.46 -1.43 -2.42
N VAL A 121 7.68 -0.37 -2.29
CA VAL A 121 8.09 0.88 -1.67
C VAL A 121 6.99 1.36 -0.74
N VAL A 122 7.39 2.02 0.34
CA VAL A 122 6.49 2.70 1.26
C VAL A 122 7.02 4.08 1.63
N TRP A 123 6.12 5.07 1.61
CA TRP A 123 6.36 6.41 2.10
C TRP A 123 5.70 6.59 3.46
N VAL A 124 6.46 7.19 4.36
CA VAL A 124 6.12 7.36 5.77
C VAL A 124 6.27 8.81 6.17
N ALA A 125 5.26 9.34 6.85
CA ALA A 125 5.32 10.63 7.52
C ALA A 125 5.43 10.42 9.03
N LEU A 126 6.29 11.20 9.69
CA LEU A 126 6.43 11.22 11.13
C LEU A 126 5.58 12.36 11.68
N LEU A 127 4.60 12.04 12.51
CA LEU A 127 3.64 12.98 13.09
C LEU A 127 3.57 12.80 14.62
N ASP A 128 2.93 13.76 15.29
CA ASP A 128 2.61 13.72 16.72
C ASP A 128 1.26 13.05 17.03
N SER A 129 0.50 12.71 15.98
CA SER A 129 -0.86 12.19 16.07
C SER A 129 -1.27 11.47 14.78
N ARG A 130 -2.30 10.62 14.89
CA ARG A 130 -2.91 9.95 13.75
C ARG A 130 -3.60 10.97 12.82
N PRO A 131 -3.30 10.99 11.52
CA PRO A 131 -3.93 11.91 10.60
C PRO A 131 -5.30 11.39 10.15
N ALA A 132 -6.23 12.32 9.96
CA ALA A 132 -7.54 12.07 9.38
C ALA A 132 -7.61 12.48 7.89
N ALA A 133 -6.67 13.28 7.38
CA ALA A 133 -6.71 13.76 6.00
C ALA A 133 -5.32 13.94 5.37
N MET A 134 -5.23 13.74 4.06
CA MET A 134 -4.00 13.87 3.28
C MET A 134 -3.34 15.25 3.36
N PRO A 135 -4.06 16.40 3.48
CA PRO A 135 -3.42 17.70 3.68
C PRO A 135 -2.52 17.76 4.93
N GLN A 136 -2.80 16.99 5.98
CA GLN A 136 -1.89 16.92 7.14
C GLN A 136 -0.52 16.32 6.79
N ILE A 137 -0.42 15.60 5.66
CA ILE A 137 0.77 14.89 5.21
C ILE A 137 1.41 15.58 3.99
N LEU A 138 0.60 16.02 3.02
CA LEU A 138 1.06 16.47 1.71
C LEU A 138 0.91 17.99 1.47
N ASP A 139 0.35 18.76 2.41
CA ASP A 139 0.37 20.23 2.26
C ASP A 139 1.83 20.71 2.35
N PRO A 140 2.36 21.39 1.33
CA PRO A 140 3.71 21.94 1.34
C PRO A 140 3.90 23.05 2.38
N ASN A 141 2.80 23.63 2.90
CA ASN A 141 2.83 24.66 3.95
C ASN A 141 2.55 24.09 5.34
N ARG A 142 2.51 22.76 5.50
CA ARG A 142 2.35 22.14 6.83
C ARG A 142 3.49 22.56 7.74
N THR A 143 3.24 22.52 9.04
CA THR A 143 4.32 22.65 10.03
C THR A 143 5.12 21.35 10.06
N HIS A 144 6.42 21.43 9.79
CA HIS A 144 7.32 20.28 9.94
C HIS A 144 7.51 19.98 11.43
N LEU A 145 7.52 18.69 11.75
CA LEU A 145 7.81 18.19 13.07
C LEU A 145 9.30 17.85 13.19
N GLU A 146 9.92 18.17 14.31
CA GLU A 146 11.25 17.62 14.60
C GLU A 146 11.12 16.09 14.77
N PRO A 147 11.88 15.26 14.03
CA PRO A 147 11.64 13.82 14.01
C PRO A 147 11.74 13.13 15.37
N SER A 148 12.50 13.70 16.32
CA SER A 148 12.59 13.22 17.70
C SER A 148 11.31 13.37 18.51
N ASP A 149 10.43 14.29 18.10
CA ASP A 149 9.19 14.62 18.79
C ASP A 149 8.01 13.81 18.24
N ALA A 150 8.23 13.02 17.19
CA ALA A 150 7.22 12.17 16.58
C ALA A 150 6.82 11.01 17.50
N THR A 151 5.51 10.78 17.59
CA THR A 151 4.90 9.66 18.32
C THR A 151 4.25 8.66 17.37
N THR A 152 3.96 9.09 16.14
CA THR A 152 3.19 8.33 15.15
C THR A 152 3.94 8.26 13.82
N ALA A 153 4.15 7.04 13.31
CA ALA A 153 4.60 6.79 11.95
C ALA A 153 3.41 6.44 11.05
N VAL A 154 3.22 7.24 10.00
CA VAL A 154 2.08 7.13 9.08
C VAL A 154 2.53 6.59 7.72
N PHE A 155 2.19 5.34 7.41
CA PHE A 155 2.39 4.76 6.08
C PHE A 155 1.28 5.24 5.14
N TYR A 156 1.56 6.28 4.35
CA TYR A 156 0.55 6.96 3.53
C TYR A 156 0.57 6.57 2.05
N SER A 157 1.63 5.91 1.58
CA SER A 157 1.66 5.34 0.23
C SER A 157 2.48 4.07 0.18
N ILE A 158 1.87 2.95 -0.24
CA ILE A 158 2.50 1.62 -0.35
C ILE A 158 2.09 1.01 -1.69
N TRP A 159 3.06 0.60 -2.51
CA TRP A 159 2.74 -0.09 -3.77
C TRP A 159 3.79 -1.12 -4.20
N ASN A 160 3.44 -1.92 -5.20
CA ASN A 160 4.39 -2.77 -5.93
C ASN A 160 5.01 -1.94 -7.05
N VAL A 161 6.34 -1.87 -7.13
CA VAL A 161 7.04 -1.03 -8.10
C VAL A 161 6.76 -1.48 -9.53
N GLU A 162 6.74 -2.80 -9.75
CA GLU A 162 6.38 -3.41 -11.03
C GLU A 162 5.01 -4.09 -10.93
N ALA A 163 4.14 -3.87 -11.93
CA ALA A 163 2.81 -4.50 -11.99
C ALA A 163 2.90 -6.04 -11.96
N GLY A 164 3.97 -6.59 -12.54
CA GLY A 164 4.30 -8.01 -12.54
C GLY A 164 4.59 -8.61 -11.17
N LEU A 165 4.69 -7.81 -10.11
CA LEU A 165 4.82 -8.28 -8.72
C LEU A 165 3.46 -8.35 -7.99
N SER A 166 2.36 -7.97 -8.64
CA SER A 166 1.03 -8.02 -8.02
C SER A 166 0.67 -9.42 -7.54
N GLY A 167 0.33 -9.57 -6.26
CA GLY A 167 0.01 -10.86 -5.62
C GLY A 167 1.23 -11.71 -5.25
N ILE A 168 2.45 -11.20 -5.44
CA ILE A 168 3.67 -11.79 -4.88
C ILE A 168 3.82 -11.31 -3.42
N PRO A 169 4.02 -12.21 -2.45
CA PRO A 169 4.22 -11.82 -1.05
C PRO A 169 5.46 -10.94 -0.89
N GLY A 170 5.33 -9.82 -0.16
CA GLY A 170 6.44 -8.90 0.10
C GLY A 170 6.04 -7.74 1.01
N GLY A 171 4.85 -7.17 0.81
CA GLY A 171 4.38 -6.03 1.60
C GLY A 171 4.38 -6.24 3.13
N ALA A 172 4.14 -7.46 3.61
CA ALA A 172 4.26 -7.81 5.03
C ALA A 172 5.69 -7.56 5.56
N SER A 173 6.68 -8.04 4.80
CA SER A 173 8.10 -7.89 5.13
C SER A 173 8.54 -6.43 5.04
N LEU A 174 8.04 -5.68 4.04
CA LEU A 174 8.29 -4.24 3.94
C LEU A 174 7.83 -3.51 5.19
N LEU A 175 6.57 -3.68 5.58
CA LEU A 175 6.01 -2.98 6.73
C LEU A 175 6.70 -3.38 8.03
N THR A 176 6.96 -4.68 8.23
CA THR A 176 7.69 -5.16 9.41
C THR A 176 9.08 -4.52 9.51
N GLY A 177 9.88 -4.63 8.45
CA GLY A 177 11.24 -4.08 8.47
C GLY A 177 11.25 -2.55 8.55
N ALA A 178 10.27 -1.87 7.96
CA ALA A 178 10.13 -0.42 8.09
C ALA A 178 9.80 -0.03 9.55
N MET A 179 8.87 -0.72 10.21
CA MET A 179 8.57 -0.49 11.64
C MET A 179 9.82 -0.74 12.50
N ASP A 180 10.54 -1.84 12.29
CA ASP A 180 11.76 -2.16 13.06
C ASP A 180 12.84 -1.07 12.91
N LEU A 181 13.06 -0.60 11.67
CA LEU A 181 14.01 0.49 11.39
C LEU A 181 13.56 1.81 12.02
N LEU A 182 12.27 2.12 11.96
CA LEU A 182 11.68 3.32 12.55
C LEU A 182 11.78 3.31 14.08
N THR A 183 11.44 2.20 14.75
CA THR A 183 11.58 2.06 16.21
C THR A 183 13.04 2.19 16.65
N SER A 184 13.97 1.64 15.87
CA SER A 184 15.40 1.76 16.14
C SER A 184 15.91 3.20 15.99
N GLU A 185 15.45 3.92 14.95
CA GLU A 185 15.83 5.31 14.70
C GLU A 185 15.14 6.29 15.65
N PHE A 186 13.89 6.02 16.02
CA PHE A 186 13.03 6.89 16.82
C PHE A 186 12.33 6.13 17.96
N PRO A 187 13.00 6.00 19.13
CA PRO A 187 12.44 5.29 20.27
C PRO A 187 11.15 5.91 20.86
N GLY A 188 10.83 7.15 20.50
CA GLY A 188 9.60 7.85 20.92
C GLY A 188 8.35 7.45 20.14
N LEU A 189 8.48 6.72 19.03
CA LEU A 189 7.35 6.25 18.25
C LEU A 189 6.58 5.17 19.03
N SER A 190 5.28 5.43 19.24
CA SER A 190 4.35 4.51 19.90
C SER A 190 3.26 3.99 18.96
N GLU A 191 3.00 4.67 17.85
CA GLU A 191 1.91 4.32 16.94
C GLU A 191 2.40 4.12 15.50
N PHE A 192 1.97 3.02 14.88
CA PHE A 192 2.23 2.68 13.48
C PHE A 192 0.91 2.57 12.75
N VAL A 193 0.58 3.56 11.93
CA VAL A 193 -0.75 3.67 11.33
C VAL A 193 -0.66 3.96 9.85
N THR A 194 -1.70 3.66 9.09
CA THR A 194 -1.78 4.05 7.68
C THR A 194 -2.81 5.14 7.48
N LEU A 195 -2.74 5.87 6.37
CA LEU A 195 -3.88 6.62 5.85
C LEU A 195 -4.13 6.10 4.44
N SER A 196 -5.10 5.19 4.31
CA SER A 196 -5.23 4.32 3.13
C SER A 196 -6.47 4.65 2.29
N PRO A 197 -6.38 4.58 0.94
CA PRO A 197 -7.52 4.78 0.05
C PRO A 197 -8.49 3.59 0.09
N ILE A 198 -9.71 3.81 -0.40
CA ILE A 198 -10.79 2.81 -0.40
C ILE A 198 -11.34 2.65 -1.83
N PRO A 199 -10.56 2.06 -2.76
CA PRO A 199 -10.78 2.21 -4.20
C PRO A 199 -12.12 1.69 -4.72
N GLY A 200 -12.75 0.72 -4.07
CA GLY A 200 -14.00 0.09 -4.54
C GLY A 200 -15.27 0.56 -3.83
N PHE A 201 -15.19 1.51 -2.90
CA PHE A 201 -16.34 1.85 -2.06
C PHE A 201 -17.48 2.50 -2.85
N ARG A 202 -17.20 3.50 -3.70
CA ARG A 202 -18.26 4.17 -4.48
C ARG A 202 -19.01 3.18 -5.37
N GLU A 203 -18.26 2.33 -6.09
CA GLU A 203 -18.85 1.34 -6.99
C GLU A 203 -19.71 0.34 -6.23
N TRP A 204 -19.22 -0.17 -5.09
CA TRP A 204 -20.00 -1.06 -4.22
C TRP A 204 -21.30 -0.40 -3.75
N LEU A 205 -21.22 0.84 -3.24
CA LEU A 205 -22.38 1.54 -2.71
C LEU A 205 -23.43 1.83 -3.80
N SER A 206 -23.00 2.18 -5.02
CA SER A 206 -23.91 2.46 -6.15
C SER A 206 -24.66 1.22 -6.65
N ARG A 207 -24.12 0.01 -6.42
CA ARG A 207 -24.81 -1.25 -6.71
C ARG A 207 -25.85 -1.60 -5.65
N GLU A 208 -25.58 -1.21 -4.41
CA GLU A 208 -26.44 -1.47 -3.25
C GLU A 208 -27.61 -0.47 -3.18
N GLN A 209 -27.43 0.80 -3.60
CA GLN A 209 -28.44 1.87 -3.46
C GLN A 209 -28.35 2.95 -4.56
N ALA A 210 -29.50 3.37 -5.11
CA ALA A 210 -29.59 4.35 -6.21
C ALA A 210 -29.80 5.82 -5.76
N VAL A 211 -29.54 6.17 -4.50
CA VAL A 211 -29.98 7.45 -3.89
C VAL A 211 -28.79 8.30 -3.42
N ARG A 212 -28.98 9.63 -3.32
CA ARG A 212 -28.03 10.52 -2.63
C ARG A 212 -27.90 10.12 -1.16
N HIS A 213 -26.68 9.94 -0.69
CA HIS A 213 -26.38 9.60 0.69
C HIS A 213 -25.99 10.85 1.49
N SER A 214 -26.48 10.95 2.73
CA SER A 214 -25.96 11.88 3.73
C SER A 214 -24.53 11.49 4.14
N PRO A 215 -23.74 12.43 4.71
CA PRO A 215 -22.39 12.11 5.20
C PRO A 215 -22.34 10.95 6.19
N GLU A 216 -23.32 10.86 7.09
CA GLU A 216 -23.41 9.77 8.07
C GLU A 216 -23.67 8.42 7.39
N GLU A 217 -24.60 8.36 6.43
CA GLU A 217 -24.88 7.15 5.66
C GLU A 217 -23.67 6.69 4.85
N LEU A 218 -22.86 7.62 4.33
CA LEU A 218 -21.61 7.29 3.65
C LEU A 218 -20.61 6.63 4.61
N LEU A 219 -20.44 7.15 5.82
CA LEU A 219 -19.52 6.56 6.81
C LEU A 219 -19.99 5.18 7.27
N LYS A 220 -21.28 5.02 7.58
CA LYS A 220 -21.87 3.72 7.95
C LYS A 220 -21.78 2.71 6.80
N GLY A 221 -22.07 3.15 5.57
CA GLY A 221 -21.88 2.35 4.35
C GLY A 221 -20.42 1.94 4.16
N CYS A 222 -19.48 2.84 4.43
CA CYS A 222 -18.05 2.57 4.32
C CYS A 222 -17.59 1.54 5.36
N ALA A 223 -18.04 1.66 6.61
CA ALA A 223 -17.76 0.67 7.66
C ALA A 223 -18.25 -0.72 7.26
N LYS A 224 -19.49 -0.82 6.76
CA LYS A 224 -20.06 -2.07 6.22
C LYS A 224 -19.24 -2.63 5.06
N TYR A 225 -18.86 -1.79 4.11
CA TYR A 225 -18.04 -2.17 2.96
C TYR A 225 -16.68 -2.74 3.39
N LEU A 226 -15.95 -2.02 4.25
CA LEU A 226 -14.63 -2.45 4.72
C LEU A 226 -14.67 -3.72 5.57
N CYS A 227 -15.80 -3.99 6.22
CA CYS A 227 -16.02 -5.22 7.01
C CYS A 227 -16.67 -6.36 6.22
N SER A 228 -17.03 -6.15 4.95
CA SER A 228 -17.69 -7.16 4.13
C SER A 228 -16.69 -8.18 3.58
N LEU A 229 -17.10 -9.45 3.59
CA LEU A 229 -16.32 -10.57 3.05
C LEU A 229 -16.90 -11.04 1.73
N GLY A 230 -16.03 -11.38 0.78
CA GLY A 230 -16.43 -12.05 -0.46
C GLY A 230 -16.62 -13.55 -0.24
N GLU A 231 -16.96 -14.27 -1.31
CA GLU A 231 -17.19 -15.73 -1.30
C GLU A 231 -16.00 -16.55 -0.75
N THR A 232 -14.78 -16.02 -0.88
CA THR A 232 -13.56 -16.65 -0.37
C THR A 232 -13.30 -16.39 1.12
N GLY A 233 -14.22 -15.73 1.83
CA GLY A 233 -14.08 -15.35 3.24
C GLY A 233 -13.04 -14.25 3.49
N ARG A 234 -12.63 -13.51 2.46
CA ARG A 234 -11.65 -12.42 2.54
C ARG A 234 -12.33 -11.07 2.40
N PRO A 235 -11.79 -9.98 3.01
CA PRO A 235 -12.30 -8.63 2.82
C PRO A 235 -12.46 -8.31 1.33
N ILE A 236 -13.58 -7.70 0.94
CA ILE A 236 -13.86 -7.37 -0.47
C ILE A 236 -12.99 -6.22 -0.99
N ASP A 237 -12.72 -5.22 -0.13
CA ASP A 237 -11.81 -4.13 -0.46
C ASP A 237 -10.36 -4.66 -0.54
N PRO A 238 -9.64 -4.39 -1.64
CA PRO A 238 -8.28 -4.91 -1.82
C PRO A 238 -7.27 -4.30 -0.84
N VAL A 239 -7.47 -3.05 -0.39
CA VAL A 239 -6.57 -2.35 0.53
C VAL A 239 -6.81 -2.82 1.96
N ALA A 240 -8.07 -2.99 2.37
CA ALA A 240 -8.46 -3.64 3.62
C ALA A 240 -7.90 -5.07 3.68
N ARG A 241 -8.07 -5.85 2.61
CA ARG A 241 -7.51 -7.22 2.52
C ARG A 241 -6.00 -7.23 2.72
N PHE A 242 -5.29 -6.26 2.15
CA PHE A 242 -3.85 -6.11 2.34
C PHE A 242 -3.51 -5.81 3.80
N HIS A 243 -4.04 -4.74 4.39
CA HIS A 243 -3.66 -4.31 5.73
C HIS A 243 -4.08 -5.32 6.81
N LEU A 244 -5.33 -5.78 6.76
CA LEU A 244 -5.86 -6.77 7.71
C LEU A 244 -5.13 -8.12 7.55
N GLY A 245 -4.82 -8.53 6.32
CA GLY A 245 -4.00 -9.74 6.07
C GLY A 245 -2.57 -9.63 6.61
N ASN A 246 -2.06 -8.40 6.75
CA ASN A 246 -0.79 -8.10 7.40
C ASN A 246 -0.92 -7.92 8.93
N GLY A 247 -2.10 -8.15 9.50
CA GLY A 247 -2.35 -8.11 10.94
C GLY A 247 -2.65 -6.74 11.52
N ALA A 248 -2.99 -5.77 10.67
CA ALA A 248 -3.51 -4.49 11.12
C ALA A 248 -4.94 -4.61 11.66
N ARG A 249 -5.37 -3.57 12.36
CA ARG A 249 -6.73 -3.34 12.84
C ARG A 249 -7.33 -2.12 12.15
N LEU A 250 -8.56 -2.20 11.66
CA LEU A 250 -9.26 -1.05 11.08
C LEU A 250 -9.78 -0.16 12.23
N VAL A 251 -9.12 0.98 12.47
CA VAL A 251 -9.37 1.78 13.69
C VAL A 251 -10.15 3.06 13.45
N GLN A 252 -10.13 3.59 12.22
CA GLN A 252 -10.76 4.88 11.93
C GLN A 252 -11.19 4.98 10.47
N ILE A 253 -12.35 5.61 10.23
CA ILE A 253 -12.85 5.98 8.91
C ILE A 253 -12.99 7.49 8.86
N ASN A 254 -12.34 8.11 7.89
CA ASN A 254 -12.17 9.55 7.80
C ASN A 254 -12.95 10.13 6.64
N ALA A 255 -13.94 10.97 6.94
CA ALA A 255 -14.60 11.80 5.93
C ALA A 255 -13.65 12.91 5.45
N HIS A 256 -13.84 13.35 4.20
CA HIS A 256 -13.08 14.48 3.62
C HIS A 256 -11.55 14.34 3.71
N ALA A 257 -11.06 13.10 3.70
CA ALA A 257 -9.66 12.77 3.88
C ALA A 257 -8.83 13.00 2.60
N ASP A 258 -9.41 12.72 1.44
CA ASP A 258 -8.79 12.96 0.13
C ASP A 258 -9.80 13.57 -0.84
N LEU A 259 -9.77 14.89 -0.95
CA LEU A 259 -10.66 15.67 -1.83
C LEU A 259 -10.13 15.80 -3.27
N SER A 260 -9.07 15.07 -3.64
CA SER A 260 -8.69 14.97 -5.05
C SER A 260 -9.80 14.36 -5.89
N ASP A 261 -9.77 14.58 -7.20
CA ASP A 261 -10.71 13.95 -8.14
C ASP A 261 -10.70 12.42 -7.96
N ARG A 262 -9.51 11.83 -7.83
CA ARG A 262 -9.31 10.39 -7.62
C ARG A 262 -9.92 9.90 -6.30
N GLY A 263 -9.69 10.61 -5.20
CA GLY A 263 -10.26 10.27 -3.89
C GLY A 263 -11.79 10.38 -3.89
N THR A 264 -12.30 11.44 -4.50
CA THR A 264 -13.75 11.66 -4.65
C THR A 264 -14.38 10.56 -5.50
N GLU A 265 -13.84 10.27 -6.68
CA GLU A 265 -14.35 9.25 -7.61
C GLU A 265 -14.34 7.84 -7.01
N ARG A 266 -13.37 7.52 -6.16
CA ARG A 266 -13.24 6.17 -5.60
C ARG A 266 -14.08 5.92 -4.35
N SER A 267 -14.13 6.91 -3.45
CA SER A 267 -14.69 6.70 -2.11
C SER A 267 -15.37 7.94 -1.52
N PHE A 268 -15.80 8.89 -2.34
CA PHE A 268 -16.38 10.16 -1.87
C PHE A 268 -15.41 10.96 -0.98
N GLY A 269 -14.10 10.77 -1.20
CA GLY A 269 -13.04 11.36 -0.41
C GLY A 269 -12.86 10.75 0.98
N ILE A 270 -13.42 9.56 1.21
CA ILE A 270 -13.25 8.81 2.46
C ILE A 270 -11.97 7.97 2.40
N MET A 271 -11.20 7.99 3.47
CA MET A 271 -10.03 7.12 3.69
C MET A 271 -10.14 6.39 5.03
N ALA A 272 -9.29 5.40 5.24
CA ALA A 272 -9.29 4.62 6.47
C ALA A 272 -7.89 4.57 7.11
N ASN A 273 -7.84 4.56 8.43
CA ASN A 273 -6.63 4.25 9.17
C ASN A 273 -6.59 2.78 9.58
N TYR A 274 -5.51 2.10 9.26
CA TYR A 274 -5.19 0.77 9.76
C TYR A 274 -4.03 0.86 10.75
N LEU A 275 -4.26 0.42 11.99
CA LEU A 275 -3.27 0.42 13.06
C LEU A 275 -2.50 -0.90 13.09
N TYR A 276 -1.18 -0.81 13.19
CA TYR A 276 -0.28 -1.94 13.38
C TYR A 276 0.24 -1.95 14.82
N GLU A 277 -0.21 -2.94 15.58
CA GLU A 277 0.25 -3.25 16.93
C GLU A 277 1.11 -4.53 16.82
N PRO A 278 2.45 -4.45 16.94
CA PRO A 278 3.34 -5.60 16.77
C PRO A 278 2.94 -6.82 17.60
N GLU A 279 2.49 -6.59 18.83
CA GLU A 279 2.01 -7.59 19.79
C GLU A 279 0.73 -8.31 19.34
N ASP A 280 -0.20 -7.61 18.70
CA ASP A 280 -1.50 -8.15 18.30
C ASP A 280 -1.50 -8.70 16.87
N ARG A 281 -0.45 -8.44 16.10
CA ARG A 281 -0.38 -8.75 14.66
C ARG A 281 -0.72 -10.21 14.34
N ALA A 282 -0.15 -11.15 15.09
CA ALA A 282 -0.39 -12.58 14.87
C ALA A 282 -1.84 -12.98 15.18
N ALA A 283 -2.42 -12.41 16.25
CA ALA A 283 -3.80 -12.65 16.63
C ALA A 283 -4.77 -12.06 15.59
N ASN A 284 -4.51 -10.84 15.12
CA ASN A 284 -5.27 -10.17 14.07
C ASN A 284 -5.26 -10.98 12.77
N GLN A 285 -4.09 -11.48 12.35
CA GLN A 285 -3.99 -12.34 11.16
C GLN A 285 -4.81 -13.64 11.31
N ALA A 286 -4.79 -14.25 12.49
CA ALA A 286 -5.57 -15.45 12.77
C ALA A 286 -7.08 -15.16 12.72
N ALA A 287 -7.52 -14.04 13.29
CA ALA A 287 -8.91 -13.60 13.24
C ALA A 287 -9.38 -13.39 11.79
N VAL A 288 -8.59 -12.71 10.96
CA VAL A 288 -8.91 -12.47 9.54
C VAL A 288 -9.03 -13.78 8.76
N ARG A 289 -8.16 -14.77 9.01
CA ARG A 289 -8.27 -16.11 8.40
C ARG A 289 -9.56 -16.84 8.79
N GLN A 290 -10.15 -16.50 9.93
CA GLN A 290 -11.43 -17.03 10.41
C GLN A 290 -12.63 -16.18 9.97
N GLY A 291 -12.42 -15.18 9.10
CA GLY A 291 -13.49 -14.28 8.64
C GLY A 291 -13.91 -13.24 9.69
N LYS A 292 -13.09 -12.98 10.72
CA LYS A 292 -13.32 -11.90 11.68
C LYS A 292 -12.42 -10.72 11.35
N ILE A 293 -13.02 -9.53 11.20
CA ILE A 293 -12.28 -8.28 10.95
C ILE A 293 -11.93 -7.63 12.29
N PRO A 294 -10.63 -7.45 12.63
CA PRO A 294 -10.23 -6.65 13.76
C PRO A 294 -10.60 -5.18 13.50
N ILE A 295 -11.42 -4.60 14.38
CA ILE A 295 -11.88 -3.21 14.30
C ILE A 295 -11.65 -2.46 15.62
N GLY A 296 -11.58 -1.12 15.56
CA GLY A 296 -11.57 -0.23 16.72
C GLY A 296 -12.95 0.36 17.03
N ASP A 297 -13.04 1.09 18.13
CA ASP A 297 -14.30 1.57 18.70
C ASP A 297 -15.11 2.45 17.74
N GLN A 298 -14.47 3.42 17.07
CA GLN A 298 -15.15 4.29 16.10
C GLN A 298 -15.81 3.48 14.97
N VAL A 299 -15.18 2.39 14.53
CA VAL A 299 -15.68 1.56 13.44
C VAL A 299 -16.83 0.68 13.94
N GLN A 300 -16.76 0.20 15.18
CA GLN A 300 -17.86 -0.51 15.83
C GLN A 300 -19.09 0.42 15.97
N GLU A 301 -18.91 1.66 16.41
CA GLU A 301 -19.99 2.66 16.52
C GLU A 301 -20.66 2.96 15.18
N LEU A 302 -19.93 2.88 14.06
CA LEU A 302 -20.49 3.05 12.71
C LEU A 302 -21.25 1.80 12.21
N LEU A 303 -21.02 0.64 12.81
CA LEU A 303 -21.70 -0.62 12.46
C LEU A 303 -22.98 -0.85 13.27
N ASP A 304 -23.04 -0.29 14.48
CA ASP A 304 -24.20 -0.32 15.37
C ASP A 304 -25.36 0.56 14.86
#